data_AF-A0A7X7N5D9-F1
#
_entry.id   AF-A0A7X7N5D9-F1
#
_cell.length_a   1.000
_cell.length_b   1.000
_cell.length_c   1.000
_cell.angle_alpha   90.00
_cell.angle_beta   90.00
_cell.angle_gamma   90.00
#
_symmetry.space_group_name_H-M   'P 1'
#
loop_
_entity.id
_entity.type
_entity.pdbx_description
1 polymer ?
#
loop_
_entity_poly.entity_id
_entity_poly.type
_entity_poly.pdbx_seq_one_letter_code
_entity_poly.pdbx_strand_id
1 'polypeptide(L)' 'MKKKILNFIAEVKIELGKVSWLEKKVIRITTVVVVVFMLLFAFYIGVVDIIFSKIITLFLR' A
#
# COMPACT_ATOMS: atom_id res chain seq x y z
N MET A 1 -36.62 -7.70 -14.10
CA MET A 1 -35.18 -7.83 -13.75
C MET A 1 -34.49 -6.47 -13.52
N LYS A 2 -34.60 -5.48 -14.43
CA LYS A 2 -33.93 -4.16 -14.29
C LYS A 2 -34.23 -3.39 -12.99
N LYS A 3 -35.47 -3.44 -12.48
CA LYS A 3 -35.87 -2.80 -11.20
C LYS A 3 -35.15 -3.38 -9.97
N LYS A 4 -34.90 -4.69 -9.92
CA LYS A 4 -34.20 -5.33 -8.77
C LYS A 4 -32.75 -4.87 -8.67
N ILE A 5 -32.07 -4.72 -9.81
CA ILE A 5 -30.67 -4.25 -9.87
C ILE A 5 -30.54 -2.79 -9.45
N LEU A 6 -31.47 -1.92 -9.88
CA LEU A 6 -31.50 -0.52 -9.44
C LEU A 6 -31.75 -0.39 -7.94
N ASN A 7 -32.65 -1.21 -7.39
CA ASN A 7 -32.90 -1.25 -5.95
C ASN A 7 -31.69 -1.77 -5.17
N PHE A 8 -31.02 -2.81 -5.68
CA PHE A 8 -29.81 -3.36 -5.07
C PHE A 8 -28.66 -2.34 -5.00
N ILE A 9 -28.43 -1.56 -6.07
CA ILE A 9 -27.41 -0.49 -6.06
C ILE A 9 -27.78 0.62 -5.05
N ALA A 10 -29.07 0.94 -4.92
CA ALA A 10 -29.54 1.93 -3.95
C ALA A 10 -29.32 1.44 -2.50
N GLU A 11 -29.63 0.18 -2.20
CA GLU A 11 -29.38 -0.46 -0.91
C GLU A 11 -27.88 -0.51 -0.58
N VAL A 12 -27.04 -0.90 -1.55
CA VAL A 12 -25.56 -0.92 -1.39
C VAL A 12 -25.01 0.47 -1.10
N LYS A 13 -25.51 1.52 -1.76
CA LYS A 13 -25.09 2.90 -1.49
C LYS A 13 -25.45 3.35 -0.07
N ILE A 14 -26.59 2.91 0.46
CA ILE A 14 -27.02 3.21 1.84
C ILE A 14 -26.12 2.47 2.85
N GLU A 15 -25.82 1.20 2.62
CA GLU A 15 -24.90 0.42 3.48
C GLU A 15 -23.46 0.95 3.43
N LEU A 16 -22.97 1.36 2.25
CA LEU A 16 -21.67 2.02 2.09
C LEU A 16 -21.58 3.36 2.82
N GLY A 17 -22.71 4.03 3.05
CA GLY A 17 -22.80 5.25 3.85
C GLY A 17 -22.65 5.01 5.36
N LYS A 18 -22.91 3.79 5.84
CA LYS A 18 -22.67 3.39 7.24
C LYS A 18 -21.21 3.03 7.50
N VAL A 19 -20.41 2.88 6.45
CA VAL A 19 -18.96 2.61 6.57
C VAL A 19 -18.28 3.90 7.01
N SER A 20 -17.67 3.87 8.19
CA SER A 20 -16.87 4.96 8.74
C SER A 20 -15.53 5.07 8.01
N TRP A 21 -15.55 5.71 6.84
CA TRP A 21 -14.32 6.03 6.13
C TRP A 21 -13.44 6.92 6.99
N LEU A 22 -12.14 6.61 7.03
CA LEU A 22 -11.14 7.43 7.69
C LEU A 22 -11.12 8.84 7.09
N GLU A 23 -10.84 9.82 7.93
CA GLU A 23 -10.73 11.21 7.50
C GLU A 23 -9.67 11.34 6.39
N LYS A 24 -9.95 12.14 5.35
CA LYS A 24 -9.03 12.36 4.20
C LYS A 24 -7.62 12.82 4.63
N LYS A 25 -7.49 13.40 5.82
CA LYS A 25 -6.21 13.77 6.44
C LYS A 25 -5.42 12.54 6.88
N VAL A 26 -6.06 11.60 7.56
CA VAL A 26 -5.42 10.36 8.03
C VAL A 26 -4.92 9.54 6.85
N ILE A 27 -5.71 9.42 5.79
CA ILE A 27 -5.33 8.68 4.58
C ILE A 27 -4.02 9.24 3.99
N ARG A 28 -3.93 10.58 3.84
CA ARG A 28 -2.72 11.23 3.31
C ARG A 28 -1.50 11.02 4.21
N ILE A 29 -1.67 11.14 5.52
CA ILE A 29 -0.57 10.94 6.49
C ILE A 29 -0.08 9.49 6.42
N THR A 30 -1.01 8.52 6.45
CA THR A 30 -0.66 7.10 6.39
C THR A 30 0.05 6.75 5.08
N THR A 31 -0.39 7.27 3.93
CA THR A 31 0.31 7.03 2.65
C THR A 31 1.72 7.61 2.65
N VAL A 32 1.91 8.83 3.16
CA VAL A 32 3.25 9.45 3.23
C VAL A 32 4.18 8.63 4.12
N VAL A 33 3.71 8.18 5.29
CA VAL A 33 4.50 7.34 6.19
C VAL A 33 4.91 6.03 5.50
N VAL A 34 3.98 5.36 4.82
CA VAL A 34 4.26 4.10 4.10
C VAL A 34 5.29 4.32 2.99
N VAL A 35 5.18 5.40 2.23
CA VAL A 35 6.15 5.72 1.16
C VAL A 35 7.54 5.94 1.73
N VAL A 36 7.66 6.74 2.81
CA VAL A 36 8.97 6.97 3.47
C VAL A 36 9.54 5.66 4.00
N PHE A 37 8.71 4.81 4.62
CA PHE A 37 9.14 3.52 5.12
C PHE A 37 9.63 2.59 3.99
N MET A 38 8.90 2.53 2.87
CA MET A 38 9.32 1.77 1.68
C MET A 38 10.66 2.27 1.14
N LEU A 39 10.88 3.58 1.06
CA LEU A 39 12.15 4.14 0.60
C LEU A 39 13.32 3.76 1.51
N LEU A 40 13.12 3.79 2.83
CA LEU A 40 14.14 3.38 3.79
C LEU A 40 14.49 1.88 3.64
N PHE A 41 13.49 1.02 3.47
CA PHE A 41 13.71 -0.41 3.25
C PHE A 41 14.38 -0.71 1.92
N ALA A 42 13.96 -0.03 0.85
CA ALA A 42 14.56 -0.17 -0.47
C ALA A 42 16.05 0.23 -0.43
N PHE A 43 16.37 1.33 0.25
CA PHE A 43 17.75 1.74 0.45
C PHE A 43 18.55 0.71 1.26
N TYR A 44 18.00 0.24 2.38
CA TYR A 44 18.66 -0.77 3.22
C TYR A 44 18.97 -2.05 2.44
N ILE A 45 17.97 -2.63 1.76
CA ILE A 45 18.13 -3.86 0.98
C ILE A 45 19.14 -3.62 -0.15
N GLY A 46 19.03 -2.50 -0.88
CA GLY A 46 19.97 -2.19 -1.96
C GLY A 46 21.43 -2.06 -1.49
N VAL A 47 21.67 -1.47 -0.32
CA VAL A 47 23.02 -1.41 0.28
C VAL A 47 23.51 -2.81 0.64
N VAL A 48 22.65 -3.63 1.26
CA VAL A 48 22.97 -5.01 1.62
C VAL A 48 23.33 -5.82 0.36
N ASP A 49 22.55 -5.72 -0.71
CA ASP A 49 22.80 -6.44 -1.97
C ASP A 49 24.15 -6.06 -2.60
N ILE A 50 24.53 -4.79 -2.54
CA ILE A 50 25.85 -4.32 -3.03
C ILE A 50 26.98 -4.90 -2.20
N ILE A 51 26.84 -4.92 -0.87
CA ILE A 51 27.84 -5.49 0.03
C ILE A 51 27.97 -6.99 -0.21
N PHE A 52 26.84 -7.71 -0.28
CA PHE A 52 26.83 -9.15 -0.56
C PHE A 52 27.46 -9.48 -1.91
N SER A 53 27.12 -8.73 -2.96
CA SER A 53 27.70 -8.93 -4.30
C SER A 53 29.23 -8.78 -4.28
N LYS A 54 29.76 -7.80 -3.53
CA LYS A 54 31.21 -7.62 -3.36
C LYS A 54 31.86 -8.76 -2.58
N ILE A 55 31.24 -9.21 -1.50
CA ILE A 55 31.75 -10.32 -0.67
C ILE A 55 31.79 -11.61 -1.50
N ILE A 56 30.72 -11.92 -2.24
CA ILE A 56 30.65 -13.10 -3.10
C ILE A 56 31.70 -13.03 -4.21
N THR A 57 31.88 -11.87 -4.85
CA THR A 57 32.91 -11.68 -5.89
C THR A 57 34.32 -11.87 -5.34
N LEU A 58 34.58 -11.47 -4.08
CA LEU A 58 35.86 -11.68 -3.42
C LEU A 58 36.10 -13.16 -3.09
N PHE A 59 35.05 -13.91 -2.71
CA PHE A 59 35.14 -15.34 -2.39
C PHE A 59 35.24 -16.24 -3.63
N LEU A 60 34.63 -15.84 -4.75
CA LEU A 60 34.62 -16.61 -5.99
C LEU A 60 35.88 -16.37 -6.85
N ARG A 61 36.67 -15.35 -6.52
CA ARG A 61 37.97 -15.05 -7.13
C ARG A 61 39.10 -15.69 -6.35
#